data_AF-A0A3C1BYB1-F1
#
_entry.id   AF-A0A3C1BYB1-F1
#
_cell.length_a   1.000
_cell.length_b   1.000
_cell.length_c   1.000
_cell.angle_alpha   90.00
_cell.angle_beta   90.00
_cell.angle_gamma   90.00
#
_symmetry.space_group_name_H-M   'P 1'
#
loop_
_entity.id
_entity.type
_entity.pdbx_description
1 polymer ?
#
loop_
_entity_poly.entity_id
_entity_poly.type
_entity_poly.pdbx_seq_one_letter_code
_entity_poly.pdbx_strand_id
1 'polypeptide(L)'
;MKRILIIGCSGSGKTTLARALGEKLELPVISLDGLWSGNATKAEFDSRLERALNLEGWIMDGNYCRTMDVRLSRCDTLIYLDFGRYACLQG
;
A
#
# COMPACT_ATOMS: atom_id res chain seq x y z
N MET A 1 8.29 8.49 -12.38
CA MET A 1 7.25 8.20 -11.38
C MET A 1 6.91 6.73 -11.49
N LYS A 2 7.40 5.91 -10.55
CA LYS A 2 7.17 4.46 -10.52
C LYS A 2 6.79 3.94 -9.14
N ARG A 3 6.77 4.81 -8.12
CA ARG A 3 6.52 4.44 -6.72
C ARG A 3 5.25 5.12 -6.23
N ILE A 4 4.15 4.36 -6.16
CA ILE A 4 2.82 4.88 -5.84
C ILE A 4 2.37 4.31 -4.50
N LEU A 5 1.98 5.19 -3.58
CA LEU A 5 1.43 4.82 -2.29
C LEU A 5 -0.08 5.09 -2.28
N ILE A 6 -0.89 4.11 -1.88
CA ILE A 6 -2.35 4.20 -1.80
C ILE A 6 -2.80 4.03 -0.35
N ILE A 7 -3.41 5.08 0.20
CA ILE A 7 -3.92 5.13 1.58
C ILE A 7 -5.41 5.45 1.61
N GLY A 8 -6.07 5.16 2.74
CA GLY A 8 -7.52 5.24 2.87
C GLY A 8 -8.10 4.22 3.84
N CYS A 9 -9.36 4.41 4.21
CA CYS A 9 -10.07 3.55 5.17
C CYS A 9 -10.16 2.08 4.70
N SER A 10 -10.35 1.13 5.61
CA SER A 10 -10.70 -0.24 5.21
C SER A 10 -12.02 -0.22 4.41
N GLY A 11 -12.16 -1.08 3.40
CA GLY A 11 -13.34 -1.08 2.51
C GLY A 11 -13.37 0.02 1.46
N SER A 12 -12.42 0.97 1.46
CA SER A 12 -12.41 2.11 0.53
C SER A 12 -11.96 1.77 -0.91
N GLY A 13 -11.75 0.50 -1.24
CA GLY A 13 -11.32 0.06 -2.57
C GLY A 13 -9.82 0.17 -2.91
N LYS A 14 -8.94 0.41 -1.92
CA LYS A 14 -7.49 0.57 -2.14
C LYS A 14 -6.87 -0.58 -2.94
N THR A 15 -7.12 -1.82 -2.52
CA THR A 15 -6.54 -3.01 -3.15
C THR A 15 -7.06 -3.18 -4.59
N THR A 16 -8.32 -2.85 -4.85
CA THR A 16 -8.89 -2.84 -6.21
C THR A 16 -8.18 -1.83 -7.09
N LEU A 17 -8.01 -0.60 -6.61
CA LEU A 17 -7.27 0.44 -7.34
C LEU A 17 -5.81 0.05 -7.56
N ALA A 18 -5.16 -0.51 -6.55
CA ALA A 18 -3.77 -0.93 -6.62
C ALA A 18 -3.55 -1.98 -7.71
N ARG A 19 -4.43 -2.99 -7.80
CA ARG A 19 -4.41 -4.03 -8.85
C ARG A 19 -4.60 -3.44 -10.24
N ALA A 20 -5.63 -2.62 -10.42
CA ALA A 20 -5.92 -1.99 -11.71
C ALA A 20 -4.75 -1.09 -12.20
N LEU A 21 -4.11 -0.35 -11.28
CA LEU A 21 -2.94 0.44 -11.61
C LEU A 21 -1.71 -0.43 -11.89
N GLY A 22 -1.53 -1.54 -11.17
CA GLY A 22 -0.44 -2.50 -11.40
C GLY A 22 -0.49 -3.12 -12.77
N GLU A 23 -1.67 -3.55 -13.22
CA GLU A 23 -1.89 -4.08 -14.57
C GLU A 23 -1.62 -3.00 -15.63
N LYS A 24 -2.11 -1.78 -15.42
CA LYS A 24 -1.99 -0.70 -16.40
C LYS A 24 -0.58 -0.12 -16.52
N LEU A 25 0.18 -0.10 -15.43
CA LEU A 25 1.51 0.50 -15.36
C LEU A 25 2.63 -0.54 -15.40
N GLU A 26 2.28 -1.84 -15.43
CA GLU A 26 3.21 -2.96 -15.37
C GLU A 26 4.13 -2.90 -14.13
N LEU A 27 3.54 -2.52 -12.98
CA LEU A 27 4.25 -2.37 -11.71
C LEU A 27 3.82 -3.44 -10.71
N PRO A 28 4.74 -3.92 -9.85
CA PRO A 28 4.41 -4.87 -8.81
C PRO A 28 3.50 -4.21 -7.76
N VAL A 29 2.43 -4.92 -7.39
CA VAL A 29 1.48 -4.49 -6.35
C VAL A 29 1.82 -5.16 -5.03
N ILE A 30 1.96 -4.35 -3.99
CA ILE A 30 2.44 -4.77 -2.67
C ILE A 30 1.43 -4.35 -1.61
N SER A 31 0.70 -5.33 -1.08
CA SER A 31 -0.23 -5.07 0.01
C SER A 31 0.47 -5.21 1.36
N LEU A 32 0.30 -4.22 2.24
CA LEU A 32 0.83 -4.28 3.61
C LEU A 32 0.26 -5.45 4.41
N ASP A 33 -1.02 -5.78 4.19
CA ASP A 33 -1.66 -6.93 4.83
C ASP A 33 -1.00 -8.24 4.36
N GLY A 34 -0.62 -8.31 3.08
CA GLY A 34 0.17 -9.40 2.52
C GLY A 34 1.55 -9.52 3.15
N LEU A 35 2.25 -8.40 3.39
CA LEU A 35 3.56 -8.39 4.04
C LEU A 35 3.51 -8.85 5.50
N TRP A 36 2.43 -8.51 6.23
CA TRP A 36 2.22 -8.90 7.62
C TRP A 36 1.93 -10.40 7.76
N SER A 37 1.26 -11.02 6.77
CA SER A 37 1.00 -12.47 6.72
C SER A 37 0.38 -13.06 8.01
N GLY A 38 -0.30 -12.25 8.83
CA GLY A 38 -0.97 -12.63 10.08
C GLY A 38 -0.05 -12.96 11.27
N ASN A 39 1.08 -13.62 11.01
CA ASN A 39 1.98 -14.17 12.04
C ASN A 39 3.41 -13.60 11.99
N ALA A 40 3.69 -12.62 11.12
CA ALA A 40 5.02 -12.04 11.05
C ALA A 40 5.33 -11.22 12.30
N THR A 41 6.55 -11.34 12.78
CA THR A 41 7.10 -10.39 13.76
C THR A 41 7.27 -9.01 13.12
N LYS A 42 7.36 -7.97 13.96
CA LYS A 42 7.62 -6.60 13.47
C LYS A 42 8.91 -6.52 12.65
N ALA A 43 9.96 -7.23 13.07
CA ALA A 43 11.24 -7.27 12.38
C ALA A 43 11.14 -7.93 11.00
N GLU A 44 10.39 -9.03 10.88
CA GLU A 44 10.15 -9.67 9.59
C GLU A 44 9.34 -8.79 8.65
N PHE A 45 8.29 -8.14 9.17
CA PHE A 45 7.53 -7.16 8.40
C PHE A 45 8.42 -6.02 7.91
N ASP A 46 9.25 -5.44 8.78
CA ASP A 46 10.15 -4.34 8.42
C ASP A 46 11.18 -4.78 7.38
N SER A 47 11.74 -5.99 7.51
CA SER A 47 12.67 -6.54 6.51
C SER A 47 12.02 -6.76 5.15
N ARG A 48 10.77 -7.26 5.12
CA ARG A 48 10.01 -7.46 3.88
C ARG A 48 9.61 -6.12 3.25
N LEU A 49 9.21 -5.16 4.07
CA LEU A 49 8.89 -3.81 3.63
C LEU A 49 10.13 -3.12 3.03
N GLU A 50 11.29 -3.25 3.67
CA GLU A 50 12.52 -2.65 3.17
C GLU A 50 12.91 -3.23 1.80
N ARG A 51 12.75 -4.55 1.61
CA ARG A 51 12.97 -5.19 0.30
C ARG A 51 12.01 -4.66 -0.77
N ALA A 52 10.73 -4.52 -0.43
CA ALA A 52 9.72 -3.95 -1.32
C ALA A 52 10.05 -2.51 -1.72
N LEU A 53 10.50 -1.70 -0.76
CA LEU A 53 10.83 -0.29 -0.98
C LEU A 53 12.09 -0.08 -1.84
N ASN A 54 12.96 -1.09 -1.96
CA ASN A 54 14.18 -1.04 -2.77
C ASN A 54 13.96 -1.47 -4.23
N LEU A 55 12.74 -1.84 -4.61
CA LEU A 55 12.41 -2.09 -6.02
C LEU A 55 12.43 -0.78 -6.83
N GLU A 56 12.74 -0.88 -8.13
CA GLU A 56 12.77 0.28 -9.04
C GLU A 56 11.37 0.93 -9.23
N GLY A 57 10.31 0.19 -8.94
CA GLY A 57 8.93 0.64 -9.00
C GLY A 57 8.01 -0.28 -8.21
N TRP A 58 6.95 0.28 -7.64
CA TRP A 58 5.96 -0.45 -6.85
C TRP A 58 4.68 0.37 -6.68
N ILE A 59 3.58 -0.34 -6.46
CA ILE A 59 2.31 0.23 -6.00
C ILE A 59 2.02 -0.43 -4.65
N MET A 60 1.96 0.36 -3.58
CA MET A 60 1.76 -0.15 -2.24
C MET A 60 0.42 0.30 -1.67
N ASP A 61 -0.40 -0.63 -1.21
CA ASP A 61 -1.66 -0.34 -0.53
C ASP A 61 -1.61 -0.71 0.96
N GLY A 62 -2.12 0.19 1.81
CA GLY A 62 -2.29 -0.09 3.24
C GLY A 62 -2.10 1.13 4.13
N ASN A 63 -2.74 1.09 5.30
CA ASN A 63 -2.87 2.24 6.19
C ASN A 63 -2.13 2.05 7.55
N TYR A 64 -0.95 1.43 7.54
CA TYR A 64 -0.19 1.22 8.77
C TYR A 64 0.60 2.48 9.14
N CYS A 65 0.16 3.18 10.20
CA CYS A 65 0.77 4.45 10.61
C CYS A 65 2.26 4.33 10.96
N ARG A 66 2.67 3.21 11.60
CA ARG A 66 4.05 3.00 12.06
C ARG A 66 5.10 3.14 10.96
N THR A 67 4.78 2.73 9.74
CA THR A 67 5.71 2.77 8.60
C THR A 67 5.27 3.77 7.55
N MET A 68 4.45 4.76 7.90
CA MET A 68 3.96 5.76 6.95
C MET A 68 5.11 6.66 6.46
N ASP A 69 5.92 7.19 7.37
CA ASP A 69 6.97 8.17 7.05
C ASP A 69 8.02 7.63 6.06
N VAL A 70 8.46 6.38 6.26
CA VAL A 70 9.42 5.74 5.35
C VAL A 70 8.83 5.46 3.97
N ARG A 71 7.53 5.15 3.89
CA ARG A 71 6.85 4.94 2.60
C ARG A 71 6.60 6.26 1.87
N LEU A 72 6.23 7.30 2.61
CA LEU A 72 6.03 8.65 2.07
C LEU A 72 7.34 9.23 1.52
N SER A 73 8.45 9.08 2.24
CA SER A 73 9.75 9.59 1.78
C SER A 73 10.30 8.89 0.54
N ARG A 74 9.82 7.68 0.21
CA ARG A 74 10.25 6.91 -0.97
C ARG A 74 9.22 6.87 -2.11
N CYS A 75 7.99 7.32 -1.88
CA CYS A 75 6.98 7.36 -2.93
C CYS A 75 7.16 8.61 -3.81
N ASP A 76 6.86 8.47 -5.10
CA ASP A 76 6.79 9.60 -6.02
C ASP A 76 5.37 10.20 -6.05
N THR A 77 4.37 9.42 -5.61
CA THR A 77 2.95 9.78 -5.72
C THR A 77 2.16 9.12 -4.58
N LEU A 78 1.32 9.92 -3.92
CA LEU A 78 0.37 9.48 -2.91
C LEU A 78 -1.05 9.60 -3.46
N ILE A 79 -1.82 8.52 -3.40
CA ILE A 79 -3.26 8.49 -3.67
C ILE A 79 -3.98 8.26 -2.35
N TYR A 80 -4.78 9.24 -1.92
CA TYR A 80 -5.63 9.12 -0.74
C TYR A 80 -7.09 8.93 -1.15
N LEU A 81 -7.66 7.79 -0.75
CA LEU A 81 -9.07 7.47 -0.96
C LEU A 81 -9.91 8.01 0.20
N ASP A 82 -10.38 9.24 0.05
CA ASP A 82 -11.15 9.98 1.04
C ASP A 82 -12.65 9.69 0.96
N PHE A 83 -13.02 8.42 1.17
CA PHE A 83 -14.42 8.01 1.19
C PHE A 83 -15.00 8.10 2.62
N GLY A 84 -16.25 8.54 2.70
CA GLY A 84 -16.98 8.58 3.97
C GLY A 84 -17.12 7.18 4.58
N ARG A 85 -17.04 7.08 5.92
CA ARG A 85 -17.10 5.81 6.67
C ARG A 85 -18.27 4.91 6.26
N TYR A 86 -19.45 5.49 6.02
CA TYR A 86 -20.63 4.73 5.62
C TYR A 86 -20.50 4.12 4.23
N ALA A 87 -19.89 4.83 3.27
CA ALA A 87 -19.65 4.29 1.94
C ALA A 87 -18.70 3.08 1.99
N CYS A 88 -17.69 3.11 2.86
CA CYS A 88 -16.75 2.00 3.04
C CYS A 88 -17.37 0.75 3.69
N LEU A 89 -18.50 0.88 4.38
CA LEU A 89 -19.19 -0.22 5.09
C LEU A 89 -20.30 -0.87 4.25
N GLN A 90 -20.68 -0.29 3.11
CA GLN A 90 -21.74 -0.77 2.22
C GLN A 90 -21.22 -1.66 1.09
N GLY A 91 -19.90 -1.93 1.06
CA GLY A 91 -19.23 -2.74 0.05
C GLY A 91 -19.24 -4.23 0.33
#